data_AF-A0AAW9WYM7-F1
#
_entry.id   AF-A0AAW9WYM7-F1
#
_cell.length_a   1.000
_cell.length_b   1.000
_cell.length_c   1.000
_cell.angle_alpha   90.00
_cell.angle_beta   90.00
_cell.angle_gamma   90.00
#
_symmetry.space_group_name_H-M   'P 1'
#
loop_
_entity.id
_entity.type
_entity.pdbx_description
1 polymer ?
#
loop_
_entity_poly.entity_id
_entity_poly.type
_entity_poly.pdbx_seq_one_letter_code
_entity_poly.pdbx_strand_id
1 'polypeptide(L)'
;MTKSTITREQLLEIIETDHVQCGEASYLARMALAAMDSEPVGIVRYVGAGERKSIHVSLYQQLPEGVEIFAAPQPAPVVPSAIEPDYEVIKGILPTSNPDEYACCIAADMWNACRAAMLSGGKS
;
A
#
# COMPACT_ATOMS: atom_id res chain seq x y z
N MET A 1 -8.42 -27.09 13.24
CA MET A 1 -7.32 -26.34 12.60
C MET A 1 -7.01 -25.15 13.49
N THR A 2 -5.88 -25.18 14.19
CA THR A 2 -5.37 -24.00 14.91
C THR A 2 -5.02 -22.95 13.86
N LYS A 3 -5.67 -21.79 13.92
CA LYS A 3 -5.33 -20.65 13.07
C LYS A 3 -3.94 -20.20 13.51
N SER A 4 -2.90 -20.53 12.76
CA SER A 4 -1.59 -19.90 12.93
C SER A 4 -1.73 -18.45 12.49
N THR A 5 -1.73 -17.53 13.45
CA THR A 5 -1.75 -16.09 13.19
C THR A 5 -0.32 -15.62 12.99
N ILE A 6 0.00 -15.16 11.79
CA ILE A 6 1.26 -14.46 11.53
C ILE A 6 1.25 -13.12 12.28
N THR A 7 2.31 -12.78 13.00
CA THR A 7 2.40 -11.53 13.77
C THR A 7 3.01 -10.40 12.94
N ARG A 8 2.83 -9.14 13.40
CA ARG A 8 3.42 -7.96 12.74
C ARG A 8 4.95 -8.09 12.64
N GLU A 9 5.58 -8.55 13.72
CA GLU A 9 7.03 -8.67 13.83
C GLU A 9 7.57 -9.69 12.82
N GLN A 10 6.86 -10.81 12.63
CA GLN A 10 7.23 -11.81 11.63
C GLN A 10 7.14 -11.26 10.20
N LEU A 11 6.15 -10.42 9.90
CA LEU A 11 6.04 -9.75 8.60
C LEU A 11 7.18 -8.77 8.36
N LEU A 12 7.59 -8.01 9.39
CA LEU A 12 8.74 -7.11 9.30
C LEU A 12 10.05 -7.89 9.07
N GLU A 13 10.25 -9.00 9.77
CA GLU A 13 11.40 -9.88 9.58
C GLU A 13 11.46 -10.44 8.15
N ILE A 14 10.31 -10.84 7.57
CA ILE A 14 10.24 -11.28 6.16
C ILE A 14 10.67 -10.15 5.22
N ILE A 15 10.20 -8.92 5.47
CA ILE A 15 10.55 -7.76 4.63
C ILE A 15 12.04 -7.46 4.70
N GLU A 16 12.62 -7.57 5.89
CA GLU A 16 14.04 -7.30 6.14
C GLU A 16 14.95 -8.41 5.61
N THR A 17 14.51 -9.66 5.53
CA THR A 17 15.36 -10.82 5.15
C THR A 17 15.28 -11.22 3.68
N ASP A 18 14.21 -10.85 2.97
CA ASP A 18 13.95 -11.25 1.57
C ASP A 18 14.65 -10.38 0.50
N HIS A 19 15.74 -9.71 0.87
CA HIS A 19 16.50 -8.81 -0.02
C HIS A 19 17.37 -9.57 -1.05
N VAL A 20 17.50 -10.89 -0.94
CA VAL A 20 18.47 -11.66 -1.77
C VAL A 20 17.83 -12.61 -2.78
N GLN A 21 16.55 -13.01 -2.66
CA GLN A 21 15.89 -13.88 -3.66
C GLN A 21 14.36 -13.65 -3.73
N CYS A 22 13.92 -12.87 -4.72
CA CYS A 22 12.52 -12.71 -5.17
C CYS A 22 11.56 -12.04 -4.17
N GLY A 23 11.50 -10.70 -4.22
CA GLY A 23 10.68 -9.83 -3.37
C GLY A 23 9.15 -10.00 -3.40
N GLU A 24 8.62 -11.11 -3.89
CA GLU A 24 7.20 -11.47 -3.78
C GLU A 24 6.78 -11.72 -2.31
N ALA A 25 7.65 -12.32 -1.49
CA ALA A 25 7.33 -12.55 -0.08
C ALA A 25 7.38 -11.24 0.73
N SER A 26 8.40 -10.40 0.51
CA SER A 26 8.45 -9.03 1.04
C SER A 26 7.23 -8.21 0.60
N TYR A 27 6.81 -8.34 -0.67
CA TYR A 27 5.64 -7.67 -1.22
C TYR A 27 4.35 -8.09 -0.51
N LEU A 28 4.12 -9.41 -0.39
CA LEU A 28 2.96 -9.94 0.32
C LEU A 28 2.97 -9.56 1.81
N ALA A 29 4.15 -9.50 2.43
CA ALA A 29 4.27 -9.06 3.81
C ALA A 29 3.90 -7.59 4.00
N ARG A 30 4.30 -6.71 3.07
CA ARG A 30 3.88 -5.30 3.05
C ARG A 30 2.37 -5.15 2.86
N MET A 31 1.78 -5.93 1.97
CA MET A 31 0.31 -5.95 1.78
C MET A 31 -0.42 -6.39 3.05
N ALA A 32 0.08 -7.42 3.73
CA ALA A 32 -0.49 -7.90 4.99
C ALA A 32 -0.40 -6.84 6.09
N LEU A 33 0.74 -6.16 6.24
CA LEU A 33 0.91 -5.04 7.18
C LEU A 33 -0.05 -3.90 6.88
N ALA A 34 -0.15 -3.47 5.61
CA ALA A 34 -1.07 -2.41 5.22
C ALA A 34 -2.54 -2.76 5.51
N ALA A 35 -2.92 -4.03 5.34
CA ALA A 35 -4.25 -4.50 5.72
C ALA A 35 -4.46 -4.50 7.24
N MET A 36 -3.44 -4.83 8.04
CA MET A 36 -3.50 -4.74 9.50
C MET A 36 -3.61 -3.29 10.01
N ASP A 37 -3.01 -2.34 9.28
CA ASP A 37 -3.06 -0.90 9.56
C ASP A 37 -4.32 -0.21 8.99
N SER A 38 -5.23 -0.96 8.35
CA SER A 38 -6.42 -0.37 7.73
C SER A 38 -7.49 0.00 8.78
N GLU A 39 -8.01 1.23 8.67
CA GLU A 39 -9.10 1.72 9.49
C GLU A 39 -10.44 1.63 8.75
N PRO A 40 -11.54 1.28 9.45
CA PRO A 40 -12.86 1.23 8.83
C PRO A 40 -13.32 2.64 8.48
N VAL A 41 -13.83 2.83 7.26
CA VAL A 41 -14.39 4.12 6.79
C VAL A 41 -15.89 4.26 7.04
N GLY A 42 -16.55 3.17 7.45
CA GLY A 42 -17.98 3.14 7.74
C GLY A 42 -18.49 1.76 8.12
N ILE A 43 -19.79 1.68 8.39
CA ILE A 43 -20.50 0.44 8.68
C ILE A 43 -21.78 0.33 7.85
N VAL A 44 -22.02 -0.87 7.33
CA VAL A 44 -23.27 -1.23 6.66
C VAL A 44 -24.17 -1.94 7.67
N ARG A 45 -25.37 -1.41 7.89
CA ARG A 45 -26.37 -1.97 8.82
C ARG A 45 -27.64 -2.32 8.06
N TYR A 46 -28.21 -3.47 8.39
CA TYR A 46 -29.54 -3.85 7.93
C TYR A 46 -30.56 -3.36 8.97
N VAL A 47 -31.47 -2.48 8.56
CA VAL A 47 -32.48 -1.89 9.44
C VAL A 47 -33.87 -2.27 8.93
N GLY A 48 -34.68 -2.88 9.79
CA GLY A 48 -36.06 -3.31 9.49
C GLY A 48 -36.39 -4.67 10.09
N ALA A 49 -37.68 -4.93 10.32
CA ALA A 49 -38.22 -6.21 10.77
C ALA A 49 -39.08 -6.84 9.66
N GLY A 50 -38.94 -8.15 9.42
CA GLY A 50 -39.65 -8.86 8.35
C GLY A 50 -38.92 -8.84 6.99
N GLU A 51 -39.68 -8.90 5.90
CA GLU A 51 -39.16 -9.05 4.53
C GLU A 51 -38.55 -7.78 3.92
N ARG A 52 -38.82 -6.59 4.51
CA ARG A 52 -38.25 -5.31 4.06
C ARG A 52 -37.07 -4.91 4.93
N LYS A 53 -35.90 -5.46 4.65
CA LYS A 53 -34.63 -4.99 5.21
C LYS A 53 -34.12 -3.82 4.37
N SER A 54 -34.09 -2.62 4.93
CA SER A 54 -33.38 -1.49 4.34
C SER A 54 -31.89 -1.57 4.69
N ILE A 55 -31.03 -1.09 3.79
CA ILE A 55 -29.58 -1.00 4.02
C ILE A 55 -29.26 0.43 4.39
N HIS A 56 -28.66 0.62 5.56
CA HIS A 56 -28.18 1.90 6.05
C HIS A 56 -26.66 1.88 6.10
N VAL A 57 -26.02 2.75 5.31
CA VAL A 57 -24.57 2.93 5.31
C VAL A 57 -24.25 4.15 6.15
N SER A 58 -23.39 4.00 7.15
CA SER A 58 -22.92 5.10 8.00
C SER A 58 -21.42 5.25 7.82
N LEU A 59 -21.00 6.36 7.23
CA LEU A 59 -19.60 6.67 6.99
C LEU A 59 -19.05 7.48 8.17
N TYR A 60 -17.83 7.16 8.61
CA TYR A 60 -17.14 7.91 9.66
C TYR A 60 -16.39 9.13 9.10
N GLN A 61 -16.14 9.14 7.79
CA GLN A 61 -15.53 10.23 7.05
C GLN A 61 -16.23 10.41 5.70
N GLN A 62 -16.13 11.61 5.13
CA GLN A 62 -16.63 11.87 3.79
C GLN A 62 -15.74 11.17 2.75
N LEU A 63 -16.34 10.33 1.90
CA LEU A 63 -15.64 9.69 0.78
C LEU A 63 -15.77 10.54 -0.48
N PRO A 64 -14.72 10.61 -1.32
CA PRO A 64 -14.82 11.20 -2.65
C PRO A 64 -15.95 10.59 -3.48
N GLU A 65 -16.45 11.35 -4.45
CA GLU A 65 -17.45 10.86 -5.40
C GLU A 65 -16.88 9.70 -6.24
N GLY A 66 -17.67 8.65 -6.45
CA GLY A 66 -17.27 7.48 -7.24
C GLY A 66 -16.44 6.43 -6.49
N VAL A 67 -16.31 6.50 -5.17
CA VAL A 67 -15.63 5.47 -4.37
C VAL A 67 -16.49 4.20 -4.25
N GLU A 68 -15.94 3.07 -4.68
CA GLU A 68 -16.56 1.75 -4.53
C GLU A 68 -16.32 1.18 -3.12
N ILE A 69 -17.33 0.53 -2.55
CA ILE A 69 -17.26 -0.11 -1.22
C ILE A 69 -17.11 -1.62 -1.41
N PHE A 70 -15.95 -2.15 -1.05
CA PHE A 70 -15.66 -3.58 -1.15
C PHE A 70 -15.95 -4.32 0.16
N ALA A 71 -16.45 -5.55 0.05
CA ALA A 71 -16.71 -6.40 1.22
C ALA A 71 -15.41 -6.93 1.87
N ALA A 72 -14.34 -7.02 1.09
CA ALA A 72 -12.99 -7.33 1.55
C ALA A 72 -12.06 -6.14 1.26
N PRO A 73 -11.08 -5.86 2.14
CA PRO A 73 -10.05 -4.86 1.84
C PRO A 73 -9.36 -5.19 0.51
N GLN A 74 -9.27 -4.22 -0.39
CA GLN A 74 -8.44 -4.37 -1.59
C GLN A 74 -6.97 -4.31 -1.17
N PRO A 75 -6.08 -5.06 -1.84
CA PRO A 75 -4.64 -4.86 -1.74
C PRO A 75 -4.31 -3.37 -1.82
N ALA A 76 -3.62 -2.84 -0.79
CA ALA A 76 -3.12 -1.48 -0.85
C ALA A 76 -2.27 -1.34 -2.12
N PRO A 77 -2.44 -0.26 -2.91
CA PRO A 77 -1.60 -0.01 -4.07
C PRO A 77 -0.13 -0.04 -3.62
N VAL A 78 0.66 -0.93 -4.21
CA VAL A 78 2.09 -1.03 -3.89
C VAL A 78 2.85 0.01 -4.69
N VAL A 79 2.62 1.24 -4.27
CA VAL A 79 3.31 2.41 -4.78
C VAL A 79 4.54 2.61 -3.89
N PRO A 80 5.77 2.62 -4.45
CA PRO A 80 6.96 2.91 -3.67
C PRO A 80 6.90 4.29 -2.99
N SER A 81 7.61 4.47 -1.88
CA SER A 81 7.70 5.76 -1.19
C SER A 81 8.32 6.82 -2.09
N ALA A 82 7.97 8.10 -1.90
CA ALA A 82 8.68 9.18 -2.58
C ALA A 82 10.13 9.25 -2.08
N ILE A 83 11.05 9.66 -2.95
CA ILE A 83 12.48 9.77 -2.60
C ILE A 83 13.00 11.17 -2.85
N GLU A 84 13.97 11.57 -2.04
CA GLU A 84 14.72 12.81 -2.23
C GLU A 84 15.98 12.54 -3.06
N PRO A 85 16.52 13.56 -3.76
CA PRO A 85 17.73 13.42 -4.58
C PRO A 85 18.99 13.37 -3.71
N ASP A 86 19.13 12.32 -2.93
CA ASP A 86 20.24 12.08 -2.00
C ASP A 86 21.05 10.84 -2.40
N TYR A 87 22.37 10.92 -2.24
CA TYR A 87 23.29 9.85 -2.66
C TYR A 87 23.05 8.53 -1.91
N GLU A 88 22.78 8.59 -0.60
CA GLU A 88 22.55 7.40 0.21
C GLU A 88 21.20 6.77 -0.14
N VAL A 89 20.19 7.61 -0.42
CA VAL A 89 18.88 7.15 -0.88
C VAL A 89 18.99 6.44 -2.24
N ILE A 90 19.71 7.03 -3.20
CA ILE A 90 19.90 6.42 -4.52
C ILE A 90 20.74 5.14 -4.42
N LYS A 91 21.80 5.11 -3.61
CA LYS A 91 22.59 3.90 -3.38
C LYS A 91 21.81 2.82 -2.64
N GLY A 92 20.86 3.18 -1.78
CA GLY A 92 19.94 2.22 -1.16
C GLY A 92 19.09 1.47 -2.20
N ILE A 93 18.78 2.11 -3.33
CA ILE A 93 17.97 1.52 -4.42
C ILE A 93 18.86 0.82 -5.47
N LEU A 94 19.96 1.47 -5.85
CA LEU A 94 20.92 1.01 -6.85
C LEU A 94 22.33 1.02 -6.22
N PRO A 95 22.71 -0.03 -5.48
CA PRO A 95 23.94 -0.04 -4.69
C PRO A 95 25.22 0.07 -5.52
N THR A 96 25.16 -0.34 -6.79
CA THR A 96 26.29 -0.27 -7.73
C THR A 96 26.36 1.06 -8.48
N SER A 97 25.39 1.96 -8.27
CA SER A 97 25.40 3.28 -8.88
C SER A 97 26.46 4.18 -8.23
N ASN A 98 27.11 5.00 -9.05
CA ASN A 98 27.98 6.10 -8.60
C ASN A 98 27.43 7.41 -9.19
N PRO A 99 26.26 7.87 -8.71
CA PRO A 99 25.65 9.09 -9.24
C PRO A 99 26.50 10.30 -8.86
N ASP A 100 26.46 11.33 -9.69
CA ASP A 100 26.78 12.70 -9.28
C ASP A 100 25.50 13.42 -8.82
N GLU A 101 25.61 14.68 -8.41
CA GLU A 101 24.48 15.46 -7.88
C GLU A 101 23.35 15.59 -8.90
N TYR A 102 23.71 15.77 -10.17
CA TYR A 102 22.73 15.85 -11.26
C TYR A 102 22.02 14.51 -11.48
N ALA A 103 22.76 13.40 -11.47
CA ALA A 103 22.19 12.06 -11.59
C ALA A 103 21.24 11.72 -10.43
N CYS A 104 21.53 12.18 -9.20
CA CYS A 104 20.61 12.05 -8.06
C CYS A 104 19.29 12.78 -8.29
N CYS A 105 19.34 14.02 -8.81
CA CYS A 105 18.15 14.78 -9.16
C CYS A 105 17.28 14.04 -10.20
N ILE A 106 17.90 13.60 -11.29
CA ILE A 106 17.18 12.88 -12.36
C ILE A 106 16.60 11.57 -11.85
N ALA A 107 17.34 10.81 -11.05
CA ALA A 107 16.86 9.55 -10.49
C ALA A 107 15.64 9.76 -9.58
N ALA A 108 15.68 10.76 -8.70
CA ALA A 108 14.56 11.11 -7.83
C ALA A 108 13.34 11.59 -8.63
N ASP A 109 13.54 12.45 -9.63
CA ASP A 109 12.46 12.92 -10.50
C ASP A 109 11.79 11.78 -11.26
N MET A 110 12.59 10.90 -11.88
CA MET A 110 12.09 9.72 -12.60
C MET A 110 11.32 8.78 -11.67
N TRP A 111 11.86 8.51 -10.48
CA TRP A 111 11.21 7.68 -9.48
C TRP A 111 9.87 8.27 -9.04
N ASN A 112 9.85 9.54 -8.67
CA ASN A 112 8.65 10.23 -8.21
C ASN A 112 7.61 10.40 -9.32
N ALA A 113 8.04 10.55 -10.58
CA ALA A 113 7.15 10.55 -11.73
C ALA A 113 6.49 9.18 -11.96
N CYS A 114 7.27 8.09 -11.94
CA CYS A 114 6.75 6.73 -12.02
C CYS A 114 5.77 6.44 -10.87
N ARG A 115 6.14 6.85 -9.66
CA ARG A 115 5.29 6.77 -8.47
C ARG A 115 3.96 7.52 -8.66
N ALA A 116 3.99 8.74 -9.17
CA ALA A 116 2.80 9.53 -9.44
C ALA A 116 1.90 8.87 -10.48
N ALA A 117 2.49 8.29 -11.54
CA ALA A 117 1.74 7.53 -12.55
C ALA A 117 1.05 6.30 -11.93
N MET A 118 1.72 5.55 -11.05
CA MET A 118 1.12 4.44 -10.32
C MET A 118 -0.06 4.90 -9.44
N LEU A 119 0.06 6.04 -8.76
CA LEU A 119 -1.02 6.61 -7.93
C LEU A 119 -2.22 7.10 -8.75
N SER A 120 -1.97 7.61 -9.96
CA SER A 120 -3.04 8.03 -10.88
C SER A 120 -3.84 6.87 -11.47
N GLY A 121 -3.40 5.62 -11.26
CA GLY A 121 -4.04 4.43 -11.82
C GLY A 121 -3.96 4.37 -13.35
N GLY A 122 -2.94 4.99 -13.96
CA GLY A 122 -2.76 5.01 -15.42
C GLY A 122 -3.84 5.80 -16.19
N LYS A 123 -4.60 6.66 -15.51
CA LYS A 123 -5.59 7.53 -16.14
C LYS A 123 -4.88 8.71 -16.81
N SER A 124 -4.62 8.57 -18.11
CA SER A 124 -4.25 9.66 -19.01
C SER A 124 -5.46 10.39 -19.54
#